data_AF-A0A4S4K165-F1
#
_entry.id   AF-A0A4S4K165-F1
#
_cell.length_a   1.000
_cell.length_b   1.000
_cell.length_c   1.000
_cell.angle_alpha   90.00
_cell.angle_beta   90.00
_cell.angle_gamma   90.00
#
_symmetry.space_group_name_H-M   'P 1'
#
loop_
_entity.id
_entity.type
_entity.pdbx_description
1 polymer ?
#
loop_
_entity_poly.entity_id
_entity_poly.type
_entity_poly.pdbx_seq_one_letter_code
_entity_poly.pdbx_strand_id
1 'polypeptide(L)'
;MQEVIKTLQRSTKLYKQPYRIGDVVECEGENYLIIGIQSIEIDSYRLRVSYVAQSLEKDFLCQTTLSKGDGLTEFKTTIKTGKEVVFEKVRLGKLFWYKDFPFQSVEYTDIEIKFTDIEISFLARPIRPISRKEAKAKLLSERKKKLNLTLI
;
A
#
# COMPACT_ATOMS: atom_id res chain seq x y z
N MET A 1 11.33 4.36 8.56
CA MET A 1 10.62 3.91 7.33
C MET A 1 9.12 4.21 7.31
N GLN A 2 8.45 4.32 8.47
CA GLN A 2 6.99 4.57 8.58
C GLN A 2 6.49 5.86 7.92
N GLU A 3 7.36 6.85 7.70
CA GLU A 3 6.95 8.12 7.08
C GLU A 3 6.95 8.12 5.54
N VAL A 4 7.63 7.16 4.92
CA VAL A 4 7.83 7.11 3.46
C VAL A 4 6.68 6.41 2.76
N ILE A 5 6.16 5.33 3.35
CA ILE A 5 5.01 4.60 2.83
C ILE A 5 3.81 4.83 3.75
N LYS A 6 2.71 5.31 3.16
CA LYS A 6 1.46 5.60 3.86
C LYS A 6 0.28 4.93 3.16
N THR A 7 -0.78 4.71 3.93
CA THR A 7 -2.10 4.37 3.38
C THR A 7 -2.83 5.66 3.03
N LEU A 8 -3.25 5.82 1.78
CA LEU A 8 -4.09 6.94 1.35
C LEU A 8 -5.49 6.46 1.04
N GLN A 9 -6.49 6.98 1.74
CA GLN A 9 -7.89 6.69 1.45
C GLN A 9 -8.48 7.77 0.55
N ARG A 10 -9.09 7.37 -0.55
CA ARG A 10 -9.83 8.27 -1.44
C ARG A 10 -11.22 7.74 -1.71
N SER A 11 -12.18 8.64 -1.72
CA SER A 11 -13.54 8.35 -2.18
C SER A 11 -13.78 9.04 -3.51
N THR A 12 -14.33 8.30 -4.47
CA THR A 12 -14.75 8.83 -5.77
C THR A 12 -16.18 8.45 -6.05
N LYS A 13 -16.86 9.25 -6.87
CA LYS A 13 -18.18 8.88 -7.41
C LYS A 13 -17.99 7.89 -8.56
N LEU A 14 -18.95 7.01 -8.79
CA LEU A 14 -18.83 5.89 -9.75
C LEU A 14 -18.60 6.32 -11.23
N TYR A 15 -18.85 7.58 -11.57
CA TYR A 15 -18.60 8.14 -12.91
C TYR A 15 -17.24 8.83 -13.07
N LYS A 16 -16.39 8.87 -12.03
CA LYS A 16 -15.02 9.38 -12.10
C LYS A 16 -14.04 8.23 -11.94
N GLN A 17 -13.06 8.15 -12.83
CA GLN A 17 -12.03 7.11 -12.74
C GLN A 17 -11.21 7.27 -11.45
N PRO A 18 -11.02 6.19 -10.66
CA PRO A 18 -10.11 6.20 -9.54
C PRO A 18 -8.66 6.25 -10.04
N TYR A 19 -7.74 6.65 -9.15
CA TYR A 19 -6.32 6.64 -9.46
C TYR A 19 -5.81 5.20 -9.66
N ARG A 20 -4.83 5.06 -10.55
CA ARG A 20 -4.18 3.81 -10.92
C ARG A 20 -2.84 3.67 -10.23
N ILE A 21 -2.32 2.44 -10.18
CA ILE A 21 -0.96 2.18 -9.73
C ILE A 21 0.01 2.87 -10.72
N GLY A 22 0.96 3.62 -10.19
CA GLY A 22 1.90 4.44 -10.95
C GLY A 22 1.48 5.90 -11.13
N ASP A 23 0.26 6.27 -10.74
CA ASP A 23 -0.20 7.67 -10.72
C ASP A 23 0.39 8.42 -9.53
N VAL A 24 0.60 9.72 -9.71
CA VAL A 24 1.03 10.64 -8.65
C VAL A 24 -0.16 11.47 -8.19
N VAL A 25 -0.38 11.47 -6.88
CA VAL A 25 -1.43 12.21 -6.18
C VAL A 25 -0.80 13.26 -5.29
N GLU A 26 -1.35 14.45 -5.31
CA GLU A 26 -1.02 15.50 -4.36
C GLU A 26 -1.94 15.38 -3.13
N CYS A 27 -1.37 15.34 -1.93
CA CYS A 27 -2.11 15.29 -0.68
C CYS A 27 -1.39 16.14 0.37
N GLU A 28 -2.10 17.08 0.98
CA GLU A 28 -1.55 17.97 2.03
C GLU A 28 -0.29 18.75 1.58
N GLY A 29 -0.18 19.05 0.28
CA GLY A 29 0.97 19.76 -0.29
C GLY A 29 2.16 18.88 -0.65
N GLU A 30 2.12 17.58 -0.34
CA GLU A 30 3.15 16.61 -0.71
C GLU A 30 2.69 15.72 -1.88
N ASN A 31 3.64 15.33 -2.74
CA ASN A 31 3.37 14.40 -3.83
C ASN A 31 3.59 12.94 -3.40
N TYR A 32 2.60 12.10 -3.65
CA TYR A 32 2.61 10.68 -3.35
C TYR A 32 2.44 9.85 -4.61
N LEU A 33 3.26 8.82 -4.79
CA LEU A 33 3.12 7.85 -5.86
C LEU A 33 2.32 6.64 -5.37
N ILE A 34 1.28 6.26 -6.10
CA ILE A 34 0.51 5.06 -5.79
C ILE A 34 1.31 3.83 -6.25
N ILE A 35 1.64 2.96 -5.31
CA ILE A 35 2.42 1.74 -5.55
C ILE A 35 1.58 0.46 -5.38
N GLY A 36 0.40 0.57 -4.77
CA GLY A 36 -0.50 -0.55 -4.59
C GLY A 36 -1.91 -0.14 -4.17
N ILE A 37 -2.82 -1.09 -4.20
CA ILE A 37 -4.19 -0.95 -3.71
C ILE A 37 -4.33 -1.91 -2.52
N GLN A 38 -4.84 -1.42 -1.39
CA GLN A 38 -5.06 -2.21 -0.18
C GLN A 38 -6.47 -2.75 -0.08
N SER A 39 -7.47 -1.90 -0.33
CA SER A 39 -8.87 -2.32 -0.27
C SER A 39 -9.74 -1.47 -1.19
N ILE A 40 -10.85 -2.08 -1.60
CA ILE A 40 -11.90 -1.44 -2.38
C ILE A 40 -13.21 -1.70 -1.63
N GLU A 41 -13.93 -0.63 -1.35
CA GLU A 41 -15.21 -0.65 -0.67
C GLU A 41 -16.19 0.20 -1.47
N ILE A 42 -17.39 -0.33 -1.70
CA ILE A 42 -18.45 0.40 -2.39
C ILE A 42 -19.52 0.69 -1.36
N ASP A 43 -19.79 1.97 -1.13
CA ASP A 43 -20.86 2.45 -0.28
C ASP A 43 -21.85 3.23 -1.14
N SER A 44 -23.00 2.59 -1.41
CA SER A 44 -24.09 3.14 -2.21
C SER A 44 -23.62 3.66 -3.59
N TYR A 45 -23.29 4.94 -3.68
CA TYR A 45 -22.86 5.64 -4.91
C TYR A 45 -21.40 6.10 -4.90
N ARG A 46 -20.62 5.68 -3.88
CA ARG A 46 -19.21 6.06 -3.70
C ARG A 46 -18.32 4.82 -3.68
N LEU A 47 -17.25 4.89 -4.45
CA LEU A 47 -16.14 3.96 -4.40
C LEU A 47 -15.09 4.52 -3.44
N ARG A 48 -14.86 3.84 -2.32
CA ARG A 48 -13.74 4.08 -1.41
C ARG A 48 -12.60 3.14 -1.77
N VAL A 49 -11.44 3.70 -2.06
CA VAL A 49 -10.22 2.94 -2.33
C VAL A 49 -9.15 3.36 -1.35
N SER A 50 -8.56 2.38 -0.68
CA SER A 50 -7.38 2.56 0.16
C SER A 50 -6.15 2.16 -0.65
N TYR A 51 -5.24 3.09 -0.85
CA TYR A 51 -4.02 2.91 -1.63
C TYR A 51 -2.81 2.76 -0.73
N VAL A 52 -1.82 1.98 -1.16
CA VAL A 52 -0.45 2.09 -0.67
C VAL A 52 0.23 3.17 -1.50
N ALA A 53 0.73 4.21 -0.85
CA ALA A 53 1.42 5.29 -1.52
C ALA A 53 2.77 5.60 -0.89
N GLN A 54 3.73 6.01 -1.71
CA GLN A 54 5.05 6.44 -1.30
C GLN A 54 5.19 7.94 -1.47
N SER A 55 5.66 8.64 -0.44
CA SER A 55 6.04 10.06 -0.57
C SER A 55 7.21 10.20 -1.54
N LEU A 56 7.09 11.13 -2.49
CA LEU A 56 8.14 11.48 -3.45
C LEU A 56 9.11 12.55 -2.90
N GLU A 57 8.78 13.17 -1.78
CA GLU A 57 9.53 14.28 -1.19
C GLU A 57 10.42 13.84 -0.02
N LYS A 58 9.99 12.80 0.72
CA LYS A 58 10.81 12.22 1.79
C LYS A 58 11.91 11.35 1.21
N ASP A 59 13.16 11.73 1.50
CA ASP A 59 14.34 10.98 1.06
C ASP A 59 14.41 9.61 1.76
N PHE A 60 14.55 8.54 0.97
CA PHE A 60 14.83 7.20 1.48
C PHE A 60 16.18 6.71 0.98
N LEU A 61 17.06 6.35 1.92
CA LEU A 61 18.25 5.55 1.65
C LEU A 61 17.79 4.09 1.56
N CYS A 62 17.48 3.63 0.36
CA CYS A 62 17.31 2.20 0.11
C CYS A 62 18.67 1.54 0.24
N GLN A 63 19.08 1.23 1.46
CA GLN A 63 20.21 0.33 1.67
C GLN A 63 19.75 -1.07 1.27
N THR A 64 20.55 -1.67 0.39
CA THR A 64 20.67 -3.11 0.13
C THR A 64 19.58 -3.78 -0.73
N THR A 65 19.99 -4.04 -1.98
CA THR A 65 20.09 -5.40 -2.57
C THR A 65 19.13 -6.47 -2.03
N LEU A 66 17.83 -6.29 -2.16
CA LEU A 66 16.95 -7.45 -2.28
C LEU A 66 17.08 -7.98 -3.70
N SER A 67 17.58 -9.21 -3.82
CA SER A 67 17.70 -9.94 -5.08
C SER A 67 16.41 -9.77 -5.91
N LYS A 68 16.55 -9.75 -7.24
CA LYS A 68 15.44 -9.58 -8.19
C LYS A 68 14.41 -10.72 -8.15
N GLY A 69 14.55 -11.71 -7.28
CA GLY A 69 13.48 -12.61 -6.88
C GLY A 69 13.48 -12.72 -5.37
N ASP A 70 12.41 -12.25 -4.71
CA ASP A 70 12.10 -12.69 -3.35
C ASP A 70 10.60 -12.89 -3.27
N GLY A 71 10.25 -14.16 -3.11
CA GLY A 71 8.91 -14.70 -3.18
C GLY A 71 7.99 -14.19 -2.09
N LEU A 72 6.73 -14.60 -2.23
CA LEU A 72 5.74 -14.50 -1.17
C LEU A 72 6.33 -15.10 0.11
N THR A 73 6.37 -14.30 1.18
CA THR A 73 6.82 -14.75 2.49
C THR A 73 5.61 -15.20 3.29
N GLU A 74 5.66 -16.38 3.88
CA GLU A 74 4.60 -16.85 4.75
C GLU A 74 4.70 -16.21 6.14
N PHE A 75 3.56 -15.74 6.62
CA PHE A 75 3.36 -15.16 7.94
C PHE A 75 2.28 -15.92 8.66
N LYS A 76 2.45 -16.04 9.98
CA LYS A 76 1.46 -16.64 10.86
C LYS A 76 1.06 -15.65 11.94
N THR A 77 -0.24 -15.53 12.19
CA THR A 77 -0.78 -14.65 13.22
C THR A 77 -1.89 -15.35 13.99
N THR A 78 -2.00 -15.02 15.27
CA THR A 78 -2.97 -15.62 16.18
C THR A 78 -3.93 -14.54 16.66
N ILE A 79 -5.22 -14.76 16.43
CA ILE A 79 -6.30 -13.88 16.86
C ILE A 79 -6.93 -14.50 18.11
N LYS A 80 -6.93 -13.73 19.20
CA LYS A 80 -7.57 -14.13 20.46
C LYS A 80 -9.04 -13.72 20.43
N THR A 81 -9.94 -14.69 20.38
CA THR A 81 -11.38 -14.41 20.34
C THR A 81 -11.83 -13.68 21.61
N GLY A 82 -12.75 -12.72 21.47
CA GLY A 82 -13.25 -11.88 22.57
C GLY A 82 -12.41 -10.63 22.89
N LYS A 83 -11.16 -10.53 22.42
CA LYS A 83 -10.34 -9.30 22.53
C LYS A 83 -10.22 -8.55 21.20
N GLU A 84 -10.05 -9.28 20.11
CA GLU A 84 -9.95 -8.69 18.78
C GLU A 84 -11.26 -8.94 18.03
N VAL A 85 -12.02 -7.86 17.81
CA VAL A 85 -13.35 -7.93 17.17
C VAL A 85 -13.24 -8.01 15.65
N VAL A 86 -12.12 -7.58 15.08
CA VAL A 86 -11.99 -7.44 13.63
C VAL A 86 -10.67 -8.01 13.14
N PHE A 87 -10.75 -8.84 12.10
CA PHE A 87 -9.67 -9.41 11.26
C PHE A 87 -8.83 -8.33 10.54
N GLU A 88 -8.85 -7.11 11.04
CA GLU A 88 -8.27 -5.93 10.43
C GLU A 88 -6.80 -6.14 10.12
N LYS A 89 -6.01 -6.76 10.99
CA LYS A 89 -4.56 -6.91 10.79
C LYS A 89 -4.19 -7.88 9.68
N VAL A 90 -5.07 -8.84 9.39
CA VAL A 90 -4.80 -9.96 8.47
C VAL A 90 -5.59 -9.83 7.16
N ARG A 91 -6.40 -8.78 7.00
CA ARG A 91 -7.17 -8.55 5.77
C ARG A 91 -6.24 -8.54 4.56
N LEU A 92 -6.63 -9.22 3.49
CA LEU A 92 -5.89 -9.21 2.23
C LEU A 92 -5.68 -7.79 1.70
N GLY A 93 -4.54 -7.56 1.08
CA GLY A 93 -4.14 -6.25 0.57
C GLY A 93 -3.65 -5.29 1.65
N LYS A 94 -3.79 -5.59 2.94
CA LYS A 94 -3.36 -4.67 4.00
C LYS A 94 -1.85 -4.60 4.12
N LEU A 95 -1.39 -3.38 4.41
CA LEU A 95 0.01 -3.10 4.71
C LEU A 95 0.31 -3.33 6.18
N PHE A 96 1.39 -4.06 6.46
CA PHE A 96 1.90 -4.25 7.81
C PHE A 96 3.43 -4.19 7.80
N TRP A 97 4.01 -3.98 8.98
CA TRP A 97 5.46 -3.84 9.15
C TRP A 97 6.01 -5.07 9.85
N TYR A 98 7.08 -5.64 9.32
CA TYR A 98 7.80 -6.74 9.94
C TYR A 98 9.31 -6.54 9.78
N LYS A 99 10.06 -6.55 10.89
CA LYS A 99 11.51 -6.29 10.92
C LYS A 99 11.90 -5.02 10.14
N ASP A 100 11.15 -3.94 10.35
CA ASP A 100 11.31 -2.63 9.67
C ASP A 100 11.03 -2.62 8.16
N PHE A 101 10.63 -3.75 7.56
CA PHE A 101 10.23 -3.80 6.15
C PHE A 101 8.69 -3.79 6.02
N PRO A 102 8.14 -3.02 5.07
CA PRO A 102 6.71 -3.03 4.80
C PRO A 102 6.34 -4.22 3.91
N PHE A 103 5.32 -4.96 4.31
CA PHE A 103 4.74 -6.07 3.58
C PHE A 103 3.27 -5.79 3.26
N GLN A 104 2.79 -6.43 2.20
CA GLN A 104 1.37 -6.44 1.85
C GLN A 104 0.87 -7.87 1.83
N SER A 105 -0.19 -8.16 2.59
CA SER A 105 -0.86 -9.46 2.54
C SER A 105 -1.47 -9.71 1.16
N VAL A 106 -1.33 -10.93 0.65
CA VAL A 106 -1.75 -11.31 -0.71
C VAL A 106 -2.79 -12.41 -0.67
N GLU A 107 -2.54 -13.46 0.11
CA GLU A 107 -3.34 -14.69 0.09
C GLU A 107 -3.35 -15.35 1.47
N TYR A 108 -4.47 -15.96 1.85
CA TYR A 108 -4.56 -16.85 3.01
C TYR A 108 -4.12 -18.25 2.62
N THR A 109 -3.23 -18.87 3.38
CA THR A 109 -2.76 -20.24 3.12
C THR A 109 -3.43 -21.27 4.00
N ASP A 110 -3.71 -20.94 5.26
CA ASP A 110 -4.28 -21.88 6.21
C ASP A 110 -5.03 -21.18 7.34
N ILE A 111 -5.96 -21.89 7.97
CA ILE A 111 -6.72 -21.45 9.14
C ILE A 111 -6.94 -22.60 10.11
N GLU A 112 -6.56 -22.41 11.37
CA GLU A 112 -6.67 -23.41 12.43
C GLU A 112 -7.31 -22.81 13.68
N ILE A 113 -8.20 -23.54 14.35
CA ILE A 113 -8.78 -23.14 15.63
C ILE A 113 -8.08 -23.90 16.76
N LYS A 114 -7.44 -23.18 17.68
CA LYS A 114 -6.80 -23.71 18.87
C LYS A 114 -7.53 -23.24 20.12
N PHE A 115 -8.43 -24.08 20.61
CA PHE A 115 -9.31 -23.78 21.74
C PHE A 115 -10.20 -22.55 21.48
N THR A 116 -9.73 -21.37 21.91
CA THR A 116 -10.41 -20.09 21.74
C THR A 116 -9.62 -19.13 20.84
N ASP A 117 -8.44 -19.54 20.37
CA ASP A 117 -7.60 -18.74 19.49
C ASP A 117 -7.74 -19.23 18.05
N ILE A 118 -7.72 -18.30 17.09
CA ILE A 118 -7.74 -18.60 15.65
C ILE A 118 -6.35 -18.28 15.11
N GLU A 119 -5.65 -19.28 14.58
CA GLU A 119 -4.39 -19.10 13.88
C GLU A 119 -4.64 -18.98 12.37
N ILE A 120 -4.06 -17.98 11.75
CA ILE A 120 -4.15 -17.72 10.32
C ILE A 120 -2.74 -17.68 9.75
N SER A 121 -2.52 -18.47 8.71
CA SER A 121 -1.33 -18.41 7.88
C SER A 121 -1.65 -17.67 6.58
N PHE A 122 -0.76 -16.80 6.15
CA PHE A 122 -0.97 -15.98 4.95
C PHE A 122 0.35 -15.62 4.27
N LEU A 123 0.30 -15.48 2.97
CA LEU A 123 1.40 -15.00 2.14
C LEU A 123 1.38 -13.48 2.08
N ALA A 124 2.55 -12.87 2.17
CA ALA A 124 2.72 -11.44 1.96
C ALA A 124 3.91 -11.14 1.04
N ARG A 125 3.74 -10.08 0.23
CA ARG A 125 4.77 -9.57 -0.65
C ARG A 125 5.49 -8.39 0.00
N PRO A 126 6.83 -8.30 -0.05
CA PRO A 126 7.54 -7.11 0.39
C PRO A 126 7.20 -5.93 -0.53
N ILE A 127 6.86 -4.79 0.06
CA ILE A 127 6.67 -3.54 -0.68
C ILE A 127 8.04 -2.87 -0.79
N ARG A 128 8.54 -2.74 -2.02
CA ARG A 128 9.81 -2.06 -2.29
C ARG A 128 9.53 -0.59 -2.60
N PRO A 129 10.10 0.35 -1.83
CA PRO A 129 10.08 1.75 -2.20
C PRO A 129 10.80 1.95 -3.53
N ILE A 130 10.29 2.83 -4.37
CA ILE A 130 10.93 3.28 -5.60
C ILE A 130 12.22 4.03 -5.27
N SER A 131 13.24 3.82 -6.10
CA SER A 131 14.55 4.45 -5.92
C SER A 131 14.49 5.98 -6.09
N ARG A 132 15.43 6.68 -5.46
CA ARG A 132 15.53 8.15 -5.52
C ARG A 132 15.51 8.72 -6.95
N LYS A 133 16.25 8.08 -7.86
CA LYS A 133 16.36 8.53 -9.26
C LYS A 133 15.01 8.44 -9.97
N GLU A 134 14.30 7.34 -9.77
CA GLU A 134 12.98 7.10 -10.36
C GLU A 134 11.91 8.01 -9.74
N ALA A 135 11.93 8.21 -8.41
CA ALA A 135 11.01 9.11 -7.72
C ALA A 135 11.12 10.55 -8.23
N LYS A 136 12.35 11.08 -8.35
CA LYS A 136 12.60 12.42 -8.92
C LYS A 136 12.21 12.51 -10.39
N ALA A 137 12.50 11.48 -11.19
CA ALA A 137 12.10 11.44 -12.60
C ALA A 137 10.57 11.47 -12.76
N LYS A 138 9.84 10.71 -11.93
CA LYS A 138 8.37 10.72 -11.89
C LYS A 138 7.84 12.09 -11.51
N LEU A 139 8.36 12.70 -10.46
CA LEU A 139 7.96 14.03 -10.01
C LEU A 139 8.20 15.11 -11.08
N LEU A 140 9.35 15.06 -11.77
CA LEU A 140 9.65 15.95 -12.90
C LEU A 140 8.70 15.71 -14.08
N SER A 141 8.38 14.45 -14.39
CA SER A 141 7.47 14.11 -15.48
C SER A 141 6.06 14.64 -15.23
N GLU A 142 5.59 14.57 -13.99
CA GLU A 142 4.29 15.09 -13.59
C GLU A 142 4.26 16.62 -13.59
N ARG A 143 5.34 17.28 -13.13
CA ARG A 143 5.47 18.74 -13.27
C ARG A 143 5.43 19.20 -14.73
N LYS A 144 6.14 18.49 -15.63
CA LYS A 144 6.10 18.78 -17.07
C LYS A 144 4.70 18.60 -17.67
N LYS A 145 3.98 17.55 -17.30
CA LYS A 145 2.57 17.35 -17.72
C LYS A 145 1.68 18.51 -17.27
N LYS A 146 1.79 18.92 -16.00
CA LYS A 146 1.04 20.07 -15.46
C LYS A 146 1.37 21.37 -16.21
N LEU A 147 2.65 21.62 -16.52
CA LEU A 147 3.08 22.82 -17.25
C LEU A 147 2.62 22.85 -18.72
N ASN A 148 2.63 21.70 -19.41
CA ASN A 148 2.15 21.60 -20.79
C ASN A 148 0.62 21.78 -20.90
N LEU A 149 -0.13 21.55 -19.82
CA LEU A 149 -1.56 21.86 -19.75
C LEU A 149 -1.84 23.35 -19.59
N THR A 150 -0.89 24.15 -19.11
CA THR A 150 -1.04 25.60 -18.90
C THR A 150 -0.68 26.44 -20.13
N LEU A 151 -0.15 25.82 -21.20
CA LEU A 151 0.33 26.50 -22.42
C LEU A 151 -0.71 26.56 -23.55
N ILE A 152 -2.01 26.55 -23.23
CA ILE A 152 -3.11 26.75 -24.19
C ILE A 152 -3.89 28.00 -23.81
#